data_AF-A0A851GEZ8-F1
#
_entry.id   AF-A0A851GEZ8-F1
#
_cell.length_a   1.000
_cell.length_b   1.000
_cell.length_c   1.000
_cell.angle_alpha   90.00
_cell.angle_beta   90.00
_cell.angle_gamma   90.00
#
_symmetry.space_group_name_H-M   'P 1'
#
loop_
_entity.id
_entity.type
_entity.pdbx_description
1 polymer ?
#
loop_
_entity_poly.entity_id
_entity_poly.type
_entity_poly.pdbx_seq_one_letter_code
_entity_poly.pdbx_strand_id
1 'polypeptide(L)' 'MNTITQQKKKSPLLRMRPCYEALFPDPEERPSFRTFCEWKKRRYFPQIKIGGNVLLNPEEVRAAIEKRFTIPAAR' A
#
# COMPACT_ATOMS: atom_id res chain seq x y z
N MET A 1 30.16 -7.41 -14.29
CA MET A 1 29.22 -6.27 -14.12
C MET A 1 27.85 -6.76 -14.56
N ASN A 2 27.02 -7.24 -13.63
CA ASN A 2 25.74 -7.85 -14.00
C ASN A 2 24.61 -6.90 -13.60
N THR A 3 24.08 -6.19 -14.59
CA THR A 3 22.87 -5.38 -14.45
C THR A 3 21.67 -6.32 -14.36
N ILE A 4 21.24 -6.64 -13.14
CA ILE A 4 20.00 -7.37 -12.89
C ILE A 4 18.85 -6.44 -13.24
N THR A 5 18.28 -6.60 -14.43
CA THR A 5 17.00 -6.02 -14.82
C THR A 5 15.93 -6.59 -13.89
N GLN A 6 15.48 -5.79 -12.90
CA GLN A 6 14.34 -6.11 -12.05
C GLN A 6 13.09 -6.26 -12.93
N GLN A 7 12.73 -7.49 -13.28
CA GLN A 7 11.41 -7.78 -13.80
C GLN A 7 10.41 -7.48 -12.68
N LYS A 8 9.65 -6.40 -12.84
CA LYS A 8 8.62 -5.95 -11.90
C LYS A 8 7.49 -7.00 -11.89
N LYS A 9 7.64 -8.02 -11.06
CA LYS A 9 6.64 -9.08 -10.85
C LYS A 9 5.37 -8.38 -10.34
N LYS A 10 4.29 -8.39 -11.13
CA LYS A 10 3.01 -7.78 -10.72
C LYS A 10 2.61 -8.37 -9.37
N SER A 11 2.70 -7.57 -8.31
CA SER A 11 2.24 -7.97 -6.99
C SER A 11 0.75 -8.37 -7.08
N PRO A 12 0.35 -9.50 -6.48
CA PRO A 12 -1.03 -9.95 -6.55
C PRO A 12 -1.96 -8.91 -5.92
N LEU A 13 -3.17 -8.80 -6.47
CA LEU A 13 -4.22 -7.97 -5.90
C LEU A 13 -4.71 -8.63 -4.60
N LEU A 14 -4.53 -7.94 -3.48
CA LEU A 14 -4.87 -8.44 -2.15
C LEU A 14 -6.14 -7.77 -1.62
N ARG A 15 -6.91 -8.48 -0.79
CA ARG A 15 -7.99 -7.86 -0.01
C ARG A 15 -7.39 -6.91 1.03
N MET A 16 -8.21 -6.04 1.60
CA MET A 16 -7.79 -5.01 2.55
C MET A 16 -6.87 -5.51 3.67
N ARG A 17 -7.26 -6.59 4.37
CA ARG A 17 -6.52 -7.10 5.52
C ARG A 17 -5.17 -7.73 5.16
N PRO A 18 -5.06 -8.64 4.18
CA PRO A 18 -3.77 -9.15 3.74
C PRO A 18 -2.88 -8.07 3.11
N CYS A 19 -3.45 -7.08 2.41
CA CYS A 19 -2.68 -5.93 1.89
C CYS A 19 -2.10 -5.09 3.02
N TYR A 20 -2.94 -4.76 4.02
CA TYR A 20 -2.52 -4.10 5.24
C TYR A 20 -1.39 -4.87 5.90
N GLU A 21 -1.58 -6.19 6.15
CA GLU A 21 -0.62 -7.14 6.73
C GLU A 21 0.73 -7.13 6.03
N ALA A 22 0.73 -7.16 4.69
CA ALA A 22 1.93 -7.10 3.87
C ALA A 22 2.65 -5.74 3.90
N LEU A 23 1.92 -4.62 4.08
CA LEU A 23 2.50 -3.27 4.09
C LEU A 23 3.26 -2.95 5.39
N PHE A 24 2.76 -3.43 6.53
CA PHE A 24 3.30 -3.09 7.85
C PHE A 24 3.59 -4.36 8.68
N PRO A 25 4.53 -5.23 8.25
CA PRO A 25 4.69 -6.57 8.81
C PRO A 25 4.91 -6.56 10.33
N ASP A 26 5.54 -5.52 10.86
CA ASP A 26 5.75 -5.33 12.30
C ASP A 26 4.46 -4.90 13.03
N PRO A 27 3.97 -5.65 14.04
CA PRO A 27 2.76 -5.30 14.78
C PRO A 27 2.87 -4.08 15.68
N GLU A 28 4.06 -3.76 16.19
CA GLU A 28 4.28 -2.67 17.16
C GLU A 28 4.37 -1.31 16.47
N GLU A 29 4.98 -1.26 15.28
CA GLU A 29 5.14 -0.05 14.47
C GLU A 29 3.97 0.17 13.48
N ARG A 30 3.09 -0.82 13.33
CA ARG A 30 1.96 -0.79 12.40
C ARG A 30 0.86 0.17 12.85
N PRO A 31 0.32 1.01 11.94
CA PRO A 31 -0.88 1.79 12.23
C PRO A 31 -2.07 0.87 12.43
N SER A 32 -3.07 1.25 13.24
CA SER A 32 -4.26 0.40 13.44
C SER A 32 -4.99 0.10 12.12
N PHE A 33 -5.63 -1.09 12.04
CA PHE A 33 -6.43 -1.45 10.86
C PHE A 33 -7.58 -0.47 10.62
N ARG A 34 -8.11 0.14 11.69
CA ARG A 34 -9.11 1.21 11.62
C ARG A 34 -8.56 2.42 10.88
N THR A 35 -7.35 2.85 11.21
CA THR A 35 -6.64 3.95 10.53
C THR A 35 -6.48 3.63 9.03
N PHE A 36 -6.05 2.42 8.69
CA PHE A 36 -5.91 2.00 7.30
C PHE A 36 -7.26 2.00 6.54
N CYS A 37 -8.36 1.59 7.20
CA CYS A 37 -9.71 1.70 6.65
C CYS A 37 -10.15 3.16 6.43
N GLU A 38 -9.80 4.07 7.34
CA GLU A 38 -10.07 5.50 7.17
C GLU A 38 -9.29 6.09 5.99
N TRP A 39 -8.02 5.72 5.83
CA TRP A 39 -7.22 6.10 4.67
C TRP A 39 -7.85 5.63 3.35
N LYS A 40 -8.38 4.40 3.31
CA LYS A 40 -9.17 3.91 2.15
C LYS A 40 -10.38 4.81 1.90
N LYS A 41 -11.20 5.09 2.92
CA LYS A 41 -12.40 5.93 2.77
C LYS A 41 -12.07 7.31 2.23
N ARG A 42 -10.96 7.88 2.69
CA ARG A 42 -10.42 9.17 2.24
C ARG A 42 -9.65 9.09 0.91
N ARG A 43 -9.61 7.92 0.26
CA ARG A 43 -8.94 7.65 -1.03
C ARG A 43 -7.45 8.02 -1.01
N TYR A 44 -6.73 7.66 0.04
CA TYR A 44 -5.31 7.95 0.17
C TYR A 44 -4.42 7.12 -0.76
N PHE A 45 -4.94 5.98 -1.24
CA PHE A 45 -4.25 5.06 -2.12
C PHE A 45 -5.25 4.47 -3.15
N PRO A 46 -4.75 3.97 -4.30
CA PRO A 46 -5.61 3.38 -5.33
C PRO A 46 -6.31 2.12 -4.82
N GLN A 47 -7.55 1.92 -5.28
CA GLN A 47 -8.35 0.74 -4.96
C GLN A 47 -9.06 0.23 -6.21
N ILE A 48 -9.12 -1.09 -6.36
CA ILE A 48 -9.80 -1.77 -7.45
C ILE A 48 -11.06 -2.43 -6.88
N LYS A 49 -12.22 -2.09 -7.43
CA LYS A 49 -13.48 -2.74 -7.08
C LYS A 49 -13.79 -3.83 -8.10
N ILE A 50 -13.91 -5.07 -7.63
CA ILE A 50 -14.33 -6.21 -8.45
C ILE A 50 -15.55 -6.82 -7.76
N GLY A 51 -16.74 -6.61 -8.36
CA GLY A 51 -18.01 -6.92 -7.71
C GLY A 51 -18.17 -6.19 -6.38
N GLY A 52 -18.53 -6.92 -5.32
CA GLY A 52 -18.63 -6.38 -3.96
C GLY A 52 -17.30 -6.26 -3.19
N ASN A 53 -16.19 -6.70 -3.79
CA ASN A 53 -14.89 -6.73 -3.10
C ASN A 53 -14.01 -5.54 -3.47
N VAL A 54 -13.24 -5.07 -2.49
CA VAL A 54 -12.15 -4.11 -2.71
C VAL A 54 -10.82 -4.84 -2.65
N LEU A 55 -10.07 -4.72 -3.74
CA LEU A 55 -8.74 -5.27 -3.93
C LEU A 55 -7.74 -4.13 -4.07
N LEU A 56 -6.55 -4.36 -3.54
CA LEU A 56 -5.47 -3.41 -3.46
C LEU A 56 -4.19 -4.03 -3.99
N ASN A 57 -3.40 -3.23 -4.71
CA ASN A 57 -2.03 -3.59 -5.05
C ASN A 57 -1.09 -3.05 -3.96
N PRO A 58 -0.36 -3.92 -3.22
CA PRO A 58 0.51 -3.49 -2.13
C PRO A 58 1.57 -2.47 -2.55
N GLU A 59 2.18 -2.62 -3.73
CA GLU A 59 3.24 -1.71 -4.19
C GLU A 59 2.68 -0.31 -4.47
N GLU A 60 1.52 -0.22 -5.11
CA GLU A 60 0.88 1.06 -5.41
C GLU A 60 0.35 1.74 -4.15
N VAL A 61 -0.14 0.95 -3.18
CA VAL A 61 -0.55 1.49 -1.88
C VAL A 61 0.65 2.02 -1.11
N ARG A 62 1.77 1.29 -1.07
CA ARG A 62 3.01 1.74 -0.43
C ARG A 62 3.48 3.06 -1.03
N ALA A 63 3.61 3.12 -2.36
CA ALA A 63 4.06 4.33 -3.05
C ALA A 63 3.13 5.54 -2.80
N ALA A 64 1.81 5.31 -2.76
CA ALA A 64 0.84 6.38 -2.47
C ALA A 64 0.92 6.87 -1.02
N ILE A 65 1.09 5.96 -0.06
CA ILE A 65 1.28 6.30 1.36
C ILE A 65 2.59 7.05 1.56
N GLU A 66 3.71 6.54 1.04
CA GLU A 66 5.02 7.19 1.11
C GLU A 66 4.96 8.60 0.53
N LYS A 67 4.40 8.76 -0.68
CA LYS A 67 4.24 10.08 -1.30
C LYS A 67 3.42 11.04 -0.44
N ARG A 68 2.43 10.53 0.30
CA ARG A 68 1.51 11.36 1.09
C ARG A 68 2.07 11.77 2.44
N PHE A 69 2.86 10.90 3.07
CA PHE A 69 3.42 11.15 4.39
C PHE A 69 4.90 11.55 4.38
N THR A 70 5.55 11.55 3.22
CA THR A 70 6.87 12.17 3.05
C THR A 70 6.75 13.67 3.28
N ILE A 71 7.44 14.19 4.31
CA ILE A 71 7.67 15.61 4.49
C ILE A 71 8.83 15.99 3.56
N PRO A 72 8.62 16.79 2.50
CA PRO A 72 9.74 17.30 1.74
C PRO A 72 10.58 18.16 2.67
N ALA A 73 11.89 17.91 2.73
CA ALA A 73 12.79 18.79 3.45
C ALA A 73 12.59 20.21 2.90
N ALA A 74 12.13 21.12 3.77
CA ALA A 74 11.93 22.51 3.42
C ALA A 74 13.26 23.07 2.92
N ARG A 75 13.23 23.70 1.74
CA ARG A 75 14.39 24.27 1.08
C ARG A 75 14.65 25.68 1.57
#